data_AF-A0A3A4KCJ6-F1
#
_entry.id   AF-A0A3A4KCJ6-F1
#
_cell.length_a   1.000
_cell.length_b   1.000
_cell.length_c   1.000
_cell.angle_alpha   90.00
_cell.angle_beta   90.00
_cell.angle_gamma   90.00
#
_symmetry.space_group_name_H-M   'P 1'
#
loop_
_entity.id
_entity.type
_entity.pdbx_description
1 polymer ?
#
loop_
_entity_poly.entity_id
_entity_poly.type
_entity_poly.pdbx_seq_one_letter_code
_entity_poly.pdbx_strand_id
1 'polypeptide(L)'
;METQGFIDEIIDFHVAVTELFAGTAPDRAGAVDALLDRFDPEFTMITPVGGVLTKAGLRNLFQDGFGKTPDLVIDITEIVPIATTATSGLVRYAEFQRAGTDAILRRSTAYFVRAEGRVLWRHLHETFADS
;
A
#
# COMPACT_ATOMS: atom_id res chain seq x y z
N MET A 1 16.02 3.52 -14.02
CA MET A 1 16.04 4.54 -12.93
C MET A 1 14.64 5.05 -12.62
N GLU A 2 13.81 5.37 -13.62
CA GLU A 2 12.43 5.91 -13.40
C GLU A 2 11.46 4.88 -12.78
N THR A 3 11.53 3.62 -13.21
CA THR A 3 10.66 2.53 -12.73
C THR A 3 10.98 2.08 -11.30
N GLN A 4 12.25 2.12 -10.91
CA GLN A 4 12.71 1.57 -9.63
C GLN A 4 12.04 2.27 -8.44
N GLY A 5 11.90 3.60 -8.49
CA GLY A 5 11.26 4.33 -7.38
C GLY A 5 9.79 3.99 -7.17
N PHE A 6 9.07 3.47 -8.18
CA PHE A 6 7.70 2.97 -7.98
C PHE A 6 7.70 1.60 -7.28
N ILE A 7 8.70 0.76 -7.59
CA ILE A 7 8.87 -0.56 -6.97
C ILE A 7 9.28 -0.41 -5.51
N ASP A 8 10.25 0.46 -5.25
CA ASP A 8 10.71 0.77 -3.88
C ASP A 8 9.54 1.30 -3.04
N GLU A 9 8.72 2.19 -3.59
CA GLU A 9 7.55 2.72 -2.89
C GLU A 9 6.52 1.63 -2.56
N ILE A 10 6.29 0.65 -3.45
CA ILE A 10 5.42 -0.50 -3.15
C ILE A 10 5.98 -1.26 -1.95
N ILE A 11 7.28 -1.58 -1.94
CA ILE A 11 7.89 -2.37 -0.88
C ILE A 11 7.86 -1.59 0.44
N ASP A 12 8.37 -0.36 0.44
CA ASP A 12 8.48 0.49 1.63
C ASP A 12 7.13 0.80 2.26
N PHE A 13 6.10 1.01 1.42
CA PHE A 13 4.74 1.22 1.90
C PHE A 13 4.21 0.01 2.68
N HIS A 14 4.36 -1.21 2.15
CA HIS A 14 3.85 -2.41 2.82
C HIS A 14 4.67 -2.80 4.06
N VAL A 15 5.97 -2.48 4.09
CA VAL A 15 6.77 -2.57 5.32
C VAL A 15 6.20 -1.65 6.40
N ALA A 16 5.96 -0.38 6.09
CA ALA A 16 5.40 0.59 7.03
C ALA A 16 3.97 0.22 7.49
N VAL A 17 3.14 -0.34 6.60
CA VAL A 17 1.81 -0.88 6.96
C VAL A 17 1.95 -2.05 7.93
N THR A 18 2.91 -2.96 7.68
CA THR A 18 3.18 -4.10 8.57
C THR A 18 3.58 -3.63 9.95
N GLU A 19 4.51 -2.68 10.06
CA GLU A 19 4.96 -2.11 11.34
C GLU A 19 3.83 -1.42 12.11
N LEU A 20 2.99 -0.67 11.40
CA LEU A 20 1.83 0.00 12.00
C LEU A 20 0.83 -1.03 12.58
N PHE A 21 0.48 -2.04 11.80
CA PHE A 21 -0.54 -3.02 12.19
C PHE A 21 -0.04 -4.03 13.21
N ALA A 22 1.27 -4.33 13.19
CA ALA A 22 1.94 -5.10 14.23
C ALA A 22 2.12 -4.30 15.53
N GLY A 23 1.97 -2.96 15.48
CA GLY A 23 2.13 -2.08 16.63
C GLY A 23 3.60 -1.88 17.03
N THR A 24 4.54 -2.14 16.10
CA THR A 24 5.98 -1.97 16.32
C THR A 24 6.48 -0.59 15.91
N ALA A 25 5.63 0.23 15.29
CA ALA A 25 5.94 1.62 14.98
C ALA A 25 6.18 2.47 16.25
N PRO A 26 7.23 3.32 16.29
CA PRO A 26 7.68 4.00 17.51
C PRO A 26 6.72 5.11 18.00
N ASP A 27 5.98 5.74 17.10
CA ASP A 27 4.93 6.71 17.40
C ASP A 27 3.70 6.42 16.54
N ARG A 28 2.55 6.18 17.18
CA ARG A 28 1.29 5.89 16.49
C ARG A 28 0.83 7.04 15.62
N ALA A 29 0.82 8.27 16.15
CA ALA A 29 0.27 9.42 15.43
C ALA A 29 1.18 9.76 14.24
N GLY A 30 2.48 9.87 14.48
CA GLY A 30 3.48 10.10 13.44
C GLY A 30 3.51 9.00 12.38
N ALA A 31 3.33 7.72 12.74
CA ALA A 31 3.32 6.63 11.77
C ALA A 31 2.09 6.67 10.84
N VAL A 32 0.91 7.01 11.36
CA VAL A 32 -0.30 7.19 10.53
C VAL A 32 -0.10 8.35 9.56
N ASP A 33 0.40 9.50 10.04
CA ASP A 33 0.61 10.67 9.19
C ASP A 33 1.69 10.41 8.13
N ALA A 34 2.79 9.75 8.50
CA ALA A 34 3.85 9.37 7.57
C ALA A 34 3.36 8.41 6.47
N LEU A 35 2.46 7.47 6.79
CA LEU A 35 1.81 6.62 5.79
C LEU A 35 0.90 7.44 4.87
N LEU A 36 0.10 8.34 5.43
CA LEU A 36 -0.81 9.19 4.64
C LEU A 36 -0.07 10.16 3.72
N ASP A 37 1.13 10.59 4.08
CA ASP A 37 1.96 11.47 3.26
C ASP A 37 2.50 10.82 1.98
N ARG A 38 2.37 9.50 1.85
CA ARG A 38 2.68 8.75 0.61
C ARG A 38 1.55 8.85 -0.43
N PHE A 39 0.38 9.34 -0.07
CA PHE A 39 -0.79 9.38 -0.95
C PHE A 39 -1.03 10.77 -1.53
N ASP A 40 -1.36 10.81 -2.82
CA ASP A 40 -1.87 12.01 -3.48
C ASP A 40 -3.18 12.48 -2.80
N PRO A 41 -3.44 13.81 -2.70
CA PRO A 41 -4.68 14.31 -2.11
C PRO A 41 -5.96 13.76 -2.75
N GLU A 42 -5.91 13.44 -4.04
CA GLU A 42 -7.04 12.88 -4.78
C GLU A 42 -7.04 11.34 -4.83
N PHE A 43 -6.23 10.68 -3.98
CA PHE A 43 -6.14 9.23 -3.95
C PHE A 43 -7.50 8.55 -3.78
N THR A 44 -7.67 7.46 -4.53
CA THR A 44 -8.80 6.54 -4.42
C THR A 44 -8.32 5.10 -4.50
N MET A 45 -9.04 4.19 -3.87
CA MET A 45 -8.86 2.76 -4.12
C MET A 45 -10.17 2.01 -4.26
N ILE A 46 -10.13 0.93 -5.03
CA ILE A 46 -11.13 -0.13 -4.99
C ILE A 46 -10.56 -1.27 -4.15
N THR A 47 -11.22 -1.56 -3.03
CA THR A 47 -10.82 -2.63 -2.12
C THR A 47 -11.13 -4.00 -2.72
N PRO A 48 -10.57 -5.11 -2.18
CA PRO A 48 -10.84 -6.46 -2.69
C PRO A 48 -12.32 -6.86 -2.69
N VAL A 49 -13.15 -6.21 -1.85
CA VAL A 49 -14.60 -6.41 -1.77
C VAL A 49 -15.41 -5.45 -2.65
N GLY A 50 -14.74 -4.67 -3.51
CA GLY A 50 -15.37 -3.73 -4.45
C GLY A 50 -15.78 -2.38 -3.84
N GLY A 51 -15.43 -2.13 -2.58
CA GLY A 51 -15.70 -0.85 -1.92
C GLY A 51 -14.75 0.25 -2.39
N VAL A 52 -15.20 1.50 -2.39
CA VAL A 52 -14.35 2.66 -2.70
C VAL A 52 -13.84 3.26 -1.39
N LEU A 53 -12.52 3.43 -1.27
CA LEU A 53 -11.90 4.21 -0.18
C LEU A 53 -11.14 5.41 -0.75
N THR A 54 -11.19 6.51 -0.01
CA THR A 54 -10.41 7.73 -0.29
C THR A 54 -9.24 7.84 0.69
N LYS A 55 -8.36 8.84 0.51
CA LYS A 55 -7.32 9.16 1.49
C LYS A 55 -7.86 9.37 2.92
N ALA A 56 -9.04 9.98 3.07
CA ALA A 56 -9.68 10.14 4.38
C ALA A 56 -10.14 8.79 4.97
N GLY A 57 -10.64 7.88 4.12
CA GLY A 57 -10.96 6.51 4.54
C GLY A 57 -9.73 5.71 4.98
N LEU A 58 -8.61 5.87 4.27
CA LEU A 58 -7.32 5.26 4.67
C LEU A 58 -6.84 5.75 6.02
N ARG A 59 -7.04 7.04 6.36
CA ARG A 59 -6.69 7.55 7.70
C ARG A 59 -7.39 6.76 8.79
N ASN A 60 -8.70 6.56 8.65
CA ASN A 60 -9.48 5.78 9.61
C ASN A 60 -8.99 4.33 9.67
N LEU A 61 -8.75 3.70 8.51
CA LEU A 61 -8.21 2.35 8.42
C LEU A 61 -6.89 2.21 9.18
N PHE A 62 -5.94 3.12 8.98
CA PHE A 62 -4.64 3.08 9.65
C PHE A 62 -4.75 3.36 11.15
N GLN A 63 -5.56 4.33 11.55
CA GLN A 63 -5.81 4.61 12.96
C GLN A 63 -6.43 3.40 13.66
N ASP A 64 -7.43 2.78 13.04
CA ASP A 64 -8.12 1.63 13.58
C ASP A 64 -7.26 0.36 13.56
N GLY A 65 -6.35 0.22 12.59
CA GLY A 65 -5.50 -0.96 12.40
C GLY A 65 -4.30 -1.05 13.34
N PHE A 66 -3.92 0.06 13.99
CA PHE A 66 -2.70 0.09 14.82
C PHE A 66 -2.67 -1.02 15.87
N GLY A 67 -1.63 -1.85 15.83
CA GLY A 67 -1.39 -2.93 16.80
C GLY A 67 -2.45 -4.04 16.83
N LYS A 68 -3.37 -4.10 15.86
CA LYS A 68 -4.43 -5.11 15.83
C LYS A 68 -3.95 -6.50 15.41
N THR A 69 -2.83 -6.57 14.68
CA THR A 69 -2.33 -7.82 14.12
C THR A 69 -0.81 -7.95 14.37
N PRO A 70 -0.38 -8.25 15.61
CA PRO A 70 1.03 -8.28 16.01
C PRO A 70 1.93 -9.22 15.21
N ASP A 71 1.34 -10.27 14.63
CA ASP A 71 2.00 -11.32 13.86
C ASP A 71 1.79 -11.17 12.34
N LEU A 72 1.32 -10.01 11.90
CA LEU A 72 1.15 -9.70 10.49
C LEU A 72 2.48 -9.80 9.73
N VAL A 73 2.46 -10.55 8.64
CA VAL A 73 3.54 -10.54 7.64
C VAL A 73 2.93 -10.25 6.28
N ILE A 74 3.51 -9.30 5.56
CA ILE A 74 3.14 -8.96 4.19
C ILE A 74 4.34 -9.23 3.28
N ASP A 75 4.19 -10.17 2.35
CA ASP A 75 5.17 -10.37 1.27
C ASP A 75 4.66 -9.77 -0.04
N ILE A 76 5.51 -8.98 -0.69
CA ILE A 76 5.25 -8.47 -2.02
C ILE A 76 6.01 -9.30 -3.05
N THR A 77 5.28 -9.82 -4.04
CA THR A 77 5.80 -10.66 -5.11
C THR A 77 5.25 -10.21 -6.46
N GLU A 78 5.76 -10.80 -7.54
CA GLU A 78 5.24 -10.58 -8.91
C GLU A 78 5.12 -9.11 -9.33
N ILE A 79 6.09 -8.27 -8.92
CA ILE A 79 6.07 -6.85 -9.28
C ILE A 79 6.37 -6.70 -10.77
N VAL A 80 5.39 -6.20 -11.51
CA VAL A 80 5.43 -5.99 -12.96
C VAL A 80 5.03 -4.56 -13.29
N PRO A 81 5.99 -3.71 -13.71
CA PRO A 81 5.70 -2.42 -14.31
C PRO A 81 4.93 -2.62 -15.62
N ILE A 82 3.74 -2.02 -15.75
CA ILE A 82 2.89 -2.12 -16.95
C ILE A 82 3.18 -0.96 -17.89
N ALA A 83 3.21 0.27 -17.36
CA ALA A 83 3.50 1.48 -18.12
C ALA A 83 4.16 2.52 -17.21
N THR A 84 5.30 3.08 -17.62
CA THR A 84 6.01 4.08 -16.82
C THR A 84 6.48 5.24 -17.69
N THR A 85 6.47 6.43 -17.09
CA THR A 85 7.04 7.66 -17.64
C THR A 85 7.93 8.31 -16.57
N ALA A 86 8.56 9.43 -16.92
CA ALA A 86 9.28 10.26 -15.97
C ALA A 86 8.41 10.80 -14.83
N THR A 87 7.07 10.86 -14.98
CA THR A 87 6.16 11.49 -14.01
C THR A 87 5.07 10.56 -13.48
N SER A 88 4.93 9.32 -14.00
CA SER A 88 3.87 8.40 -13.59
C SER A 88 4.26 6.94 -13.77
N GLY A 89 3.59 6.05 -13.03
CA GLY A 89 3.80 4.61 -13.16
C GLY A 89 2.52 3.82 -12.89
N LEU A 90 2.21 2.86 -13.76
CA LEU A 90 1.21 1.84 -13.53
C LEU A 90 1.95 0.51 -13.29
N VAL A 91 1.78 -0.06 -12.09
CA VAL A 91 2.49 -1.26 -11.66
C VAL A 91 1.48 -2.26 -11.11
N ARG A 92 1.63 -3.52 -11.51
CA ARG A 92 0.91 -4.64 -10.89
C ARG A 92 1.85 -5.39 -9.95
N TYR A 93 1.31 -5.88 -8.84
CA TYR A 93 2.03 -6.76 -7.92
C TYR A 93 1.05 -7.73 -7.26
N ALA A 94 1.60 -8.76 -6.62
CA ALA A 94 0.88 -9.64 -5.74
C ALA A 94 1.31 -9.37 -4.29
N GLU A 95 0.36 -9.45 -3.38
CA GLU A 95 0.57 -9.30 -1.95
C GLU A 95 0.05 -10.54 -1.24
N PHE A 96 0.91 -11.17 -0.44
CA PHE A 96 0.54 -12.29 0.40
C PHE A 96 0.58 -11.86 1.86
N GLN A 97 -0.60 -11.77 2.47
CA GLN A 97 -0.74 -11.42 3.88
C GLN A 97 -0.93 -12.68 4.71
N ARG A 98 -0.20 -12.78 5.83
CA ARG A 98 -0.35 -13.85 6.82
C ARG A 98 -0.51 -13.26 8.20
N ALA A 99 -1.42 -13.84 8.98
CA ALA A 99 -1.53 -13.63 10.42
C ALA A 99 -2.05 -14.93 11.04
N GLY A 100 -1.32 -15.50 12.00
CA GLY A 100 -1.61 -16.81 12.57
C GLY A 100 -1.67 -17.90 11.49
N THR A 101 -2.83 -18.58 11.40
CA THR A 101 -3.10 -19.60 10.38
C THR A 101 -3.81 -19.05 9.15
N ASP A 102 -4.20 -17.77 9.16
CA ASP A 102 -4.89 -17.13 8.06
C ASP A 102 -3.87 -16.62 7.04
N ALA A 103 -4.14 -16.89 5.78
CA ALA A 103 -3.34 -16.42 4.66
C ALA A 103 -4.26 -15.93 3.53
N ILE A 104 -3.96 -14.74 3.00
CA ILE A 104 -4.75 -14.10 1.96
C ILE A 104 -3.80 -13.62 0.86
N LEU A 105 -4.06 -14.07 -0.37
CA LEU A 105 -3.42 -13.53 -1.56
C LEU A 105 -4.30 -12.43 -2.17
N ARG A 106 -3.69 -11.30 -2.50
CA ARG A 106 -4.29 -10.19 -3.22
C ARG A 106 -3.48 -9.87 -4.46
N ARG A 107 -4.16 -9.53 -5.54
CA ARG A 107 -3.54 -8.93 -6.73
C ARG A 107 -3.90 -7.47 -6.79
N SER A 108 -2.91 -6.64 -7.05
CA SER A 108 -3.02 -5.19 -6.94
C SER A 108 -2.53 -4.53 -8.22
N THR A 109 -3.27 -3.51 -8.67
CA THR A 109 -2.82 -2.58 -9.71
C THR A 109 -2.75 -1.19 -9.09
N ALA A 110 -1.54 -0.64 -9.00
CA ALA A 110 -1.26 0.66 -8.43
C ALA A 110 -0.88 1.65 -9.52
N TYR A 111 -1.50 2.83 -9.48
CA TYR A 111 -1.14 3.99 -10.28
C TYR A 111 -0.48 5.05 -9.40
N PHE A 112 0.70 5.46 -9.81
CA PHE A 112 1.54 6.44 -9.14
C PHE A 112 1.71 7.69 -9.98
N VAL A 113 1.85 8.82 -9.30
CA VAL A 113 2.27 10.10 -9.87
C VAL A 113 3.53 10.58 -9.16
N ARG A 114 4.37 11.35 -9.86
CA ARG A 114 5.50 12.05 -9.25
C ARG A 114 5.18 13.52 -9.11
N ALA A 115 5.22 14.02 -7.89
CA ALA A 115 5.05 15.44 -7.56
C ALA A 115 6.24 15.89 -6.72
N GLU A 116 6.89 16.99 -7.12
CA GLU A 116 8.04 17.57 -6.40
C GLU A 116 9.15 16.55 -6.09
N GLY A 117 9.40 15.62 -7.02
CA GLY A 117 10.41 14.57 -6.89
C GLY A 117 10.00 13.36 -6.04
N ARG A 118 8.83 13.39 -5.40
CA ARG A 118 8.28 12.29 -4.59
C ARG A 118 7.36 11.41 -5.42
N VAL A 119 7.38 10.11 -5.16
CA VAL A 119 6.37 9.17 -5.69
C VAL A 119 5.17 9.18 -4.77
N LEU A 120 3.98 9.35 -5.32
CA LEU A 120 2.72 9.35 -4.58
C LEU A 120 1.75 8.34 -5.18
N TRP A 121 1.06 7.61 -4.30
CA TRP A 121 -0.05 6.74 -4.66
C TRP A 121 -1.24 7.58 -5.12
N ARG A 122 -1.69 7.41 -6.37
CA ARG A 122 -2.83 8.13 -6.94
C ARG A 122 -4.07 7.26 -7.09
N HIS A 123 -3.90 5.98 -7.38
CA HIS A 123 -4.98 4.99 -7.37
C HIS A 123 -4.46 3.60 -7.03
N LEU A 124 -5.31 2.77 -6.42
CA LEU A 124 -5.05 1.36 -6.16
C LEU A 124 -6.33 0.54 -6.39
N HIS A 125 -6.21 -0.58 -7.09
CA HIS A 125 -7.30 -1.53 -7.23
C HIS A 125 -6.80 -2.92 -6.87
N GLU A 126 -7.47 -3.54 -5.92
CA GLU A 126 -7.13 -4.87 -5.43
C GLU A 126 -8.23 -5.89 -5.76
N THR A 127 -7.84 -7.16 -5.87
CA THR A 127 -8.78 -8.28 -6.00
C THR A 127 -8.23 -9.46 -5.21
N PHE A 128 -9.11 -10.18 -4.50
CA PHE A 128 -8.73 -11.45 -3.87
C PHE A 128 -8.32 -12.47 -4.93
N ALA A 129 -7.36 -13.31 -4.56
CA ALA A 129 -6.85 -14.35 -5.42
C ALA A 129 -6.78 -15.66 -4.65
N ASP A 130 -6.94 -16.77 -5.36
CA ASP A 130 -6.65 -18.08 -4.82
C ASP A 130 -5.12 -18.23 -4.65
N SER A 131 -4.71 -18.71 -3.47
CA SER A 131 -3.32 -18.99 -3.09
C SER A 131 -2.78 -20.26 -3.73
#